data_AF-A0A2I8VJ16-F1
#
_entry.id   AF-A0A2I8VJ16-F1
#
_cell.length_a   1.000
_cell.length_b   1.000
_cell.length_c   1.000
_cell.angle_alpha   90.00
_cell.angle_beta   90.00
_cell.angle_gamma   90.00
#
_symmetry.space_group_name_H-M   'P 1'
#
loop_
_entity.id
_entity.type
_entity.pdbx_description
1 polymer ?
#
loop_
_entity_poly.entity_id
_entity_poly.type
_entity_poly.pdbx_seq_one_letter_code
_entity_poly.pdbx_strand_id
1 'polypeptide(L)'
;MTPNTALTLTRAALRSARSLLDGSVRFPRGRLGDVLESPSGDAFIVYRETALAGHDASSDCVVLVFTMQVRGREAGETVRGVLFDPLANVATPFFAGMPGFRRKLWLAGERPGEFLELYEWASRADAEAFVDVLESLLAPFDFAGSASFEVVDDDSVDAYVDARAVEWRDAADRRRSHRPSSRLLALVGTAALVAAVALGLGYLVGKQRSPDGSTPAGVDVELDDT
;
A
#
# COMPACT_ATOMS: atom_id res chain seq x y z
N MET A 1 6.87 -13.90 -2.24
CA MET A 1 7.62 -12.64 -2.47
C MET A 1 9.02 -12.96 -2.96
N THR A 2 9.47 -12.34 -4.07
CA THR A 2 10.82 -12.57 -4.63
C THR A 2 11.90 -11.75 -3.89
N PRO A 3 13.20 -12.10 -4.00
CA PRO A 3 14.28 -11.29 -3.42
C PRO A 3 14.32 -9.85 -3.95
N ASN A 4 14.00 -9.65 -5.22
CA ASN A 4 13.95 -8.32 -5.82
C ASN A 4 12.82 -7.48 -5.22
N THR A 5 11.62 -8.07 -5.07
CA THR A 5 10.49 -7.42 -4.38
C THR A 5 10.84 -7.03 -2.95
N ALA A 6 11.53 -7.90 -2.21
CA ALA A 6 11.97 -7.63 -0.84
C ALA A 6 12.93 -6.44 -0.74
N LEU A 7 13.89 -6.36 -1.66
CA LEU A 7 14.86 -5.27 -1.74
C LEU A 7 14.20 -3.95 -2.13
N THR A 8 13.29 -3.98 -3.10
CA THR A 8 12.47 -2.82 -3.50
C THR A 8 11.68 -2.30 -2.31
N LEU A 9 10.96 -3.17 -1.61
CA LEU A 9 10.19 -2.81 -0.42
C LEU A 9 11.07 -2.21 0.68
N THR A 10 12.25 -2.78 0.92
CA THR A 10 13.19 -2.27 1.92
C THR A 10 13.68 -0.87 1.58
N ARG A 11 14.10 -0.65 0.33
CA ARG A 11 14.55 0.68 -0.14
C ARG A 11 13.42 1.69 -0.10
N ALA A 12 12.22 1.28 -0.51
CA ALA A 12 11.04 2.11 -0.48
C ALA A 12 10.69 2.51 0.96
N ALA A 13 10.70 1.57 1.90
CA ALA A 13 10.49 1.85 3.32
C ALA A 13 11.51 2.85 3.89
N LEU A 14 12.80 2.70 3.56
CA LEU A 14 13.85 3.63 3.99
C LEU A 14 13.65 5.05 3.42
N ARG A 15 13.33 5.16 2.13
CA ARG A 15 13.02 6.46 1.50
C ARG A 15 11.79 7.08 2.11
N SER A 16 10.75 6.29 2.36
CA SER A 16 9.51 6.74 2.98
C SER A 16 9.75 7.29 4.37
N ALA A 17 10.57 6.61 5.18
CA ALA A 17 10.97 7.09 6.50
C ALA A 17 11.71 8.42 6.40
N ARG A 18 12.63 8.55 5.45
CA ARG A 18 13.32 9.83 5.17
C ARG A 18 12.33 10.93 4.78
N SER A 19 11.41 10.63 3.87
CA SER A 19 10.39 11.56 3.39
C SER A 19 9.40 12.00 4.47
N LEU A 20 9.15 11.15 5.46
CA LEU A 20 8.39 11.52 6.64
C LEU A 20 9.21 12.43 7.56
N LEU A 21 10.48 12.11 7.79
CA LEU A 21 11.39 12.86 8.66
C LEU A 21 11.72 14.25 8.10
N ASP A 22 11.85 14.37 6.78
CA ASP A 22 12.11 15.65 6.11
C ASP A 22 10.82 16.45 5.80
N GLY A 23 9.64 15.90 6.14
CA GLY A 23 8.35 16.56 5.96
C GLY A 23 7.88 16.66 4.51
N SER A 24 8.52 15.95 3.57
CA SER A 24 8.06 15.89 2.19
C SER A 24 6.74 15.15 2.03
N VAL A 25 6.41 14.19 2.91
CA VAL A 25 5.07 13.59 2.95
C VAL A 25 4.07 14.57 3.58
N ARG A 26 3.05 14.93 2.81
CA ARG A 26 1.92 15.75 3.24
C ARG A 26 0.66 14.92 3.36
N PHE A 27 -0.26 15.40 4.20
CA PHE A 27 -1.60 14.85 4.36
C PHE A 27 -2.62 15.96 4.07
N PRO A 28 -2.90 16.26 2.78
CA PRO A 28 -3.88 17.25 2.41
C PRO A 28 -5.25 16.93 2.99
N ARG A 29 -6.05 17.98 3.25
CA ARG A 29 -7.41 17.84 3.79
C ARG A 29 -8.49 18.35 2.86
N GLY A 30 -8.11 18.83 1.67
CA GLY A 30 -9.01 19.53 0.76
C GLY A 30 -10.17 18.66 0.29
N ARG A 31 -9.92 17.37 0.06
CA ARG A 31 -10.90 16.42 -0.48
C ARG A 31 -11.53 15.51 0.57
N LEU A 32 -11.22 15.71 1.85
CA LEU A 32 -11.73 14.79 2.89
C LEU A 32 -13.25 14.95 3.03
N GLY A 33 -13.96 13.85 2.83
CA GLY A 33 -15.42 13.79 2.85
C GLY A 33 -16.07 13.93 1.48
N ASP A 34 -15.29 14.26 0.43
CA ASP A 34 -15.82 14.29 -0.93
C ASP A 34 -16.24 12.89 -1.35
N VAL A 35 -17.33 12.81 -2.08
CA VAL A 35 -17.90 11.56 -2.57
C VAL A 35 -17.60 11.45 -4.05
N LEU A 36 -17.01 10.34 -4.44
CA LEU A 36 -16.80 9.94 -5.81
C LEU A 36 -17.94 9.00 -6.22
N GLU A 37 -18.84 9.45 -7.10
CA GLU A 37 -19.99 8.69 -7.55
C GLU A 37 -19.81 8.19 -8.99
N SER A 38 -19.83 6.87 -9.16
CA SER A 38 -19.79 6.20 -10.46
C SER A 38 -21.13 6.34 -11.21
N PRO A 39 -21.13 6.35 -12.56
CA PRO A 39 -22.35 6.20 -13.36
C PRO A 39 -23.19 4.96 -13.03
N SER A 40 -22.57 3.90 -12.49
CA SER A 40 -23.26 2.69 -12.01
C SER A 40 -24.02 2.89 -10.68
N GLY A 41 -23.84 4.03 -10.02
CA GLY A 41 -24.42 4.36 -8.72
C GLY A 41 -23.55 3.99 -7.52
N ASP A 42 -22.35 3.44 -7.74
CA ASP A 42 -21.41 3.16 -6.65
C ASP A 42 -20.81 4.47 -6.11
N ALA A 43 -20.80 4.64 -4.78
CA ALA A 43 -20.33 5.84 -4.11
C ALA A 43 -19.17 5.54 -3.16
N PHE A 44 -18.10 6.32 -3.26
CA PHE A 44 -16.90 6.17 -2.43
C PHE A 44 -16.53 7.49 -1.75
N ILE A 45 -16.36 7.47 -0.44
CA ILE A 45 -16.03 8.65 0.35
C ILE A 45 -14.53 8.73 0.57
N VAL A 46 -13.92 9.85 0.19
CA VAL A 46 -12.52 10.13 0.50
C VAL A 46 -12.36 10.33 2.00
N TYR A 47 -11.58 9.48 2.66
CA TYR A 47 -11.33 9.58 4.10
C TYR A 47 -9.87 9.88 4.44
N ARG A 48 -8.97 9.78 3.47
CA ARG A 48 -7.55 10.14 3.62
C ARG A 48 -6.93 10.50 2.28
N GLU A 49 -5.99 11.44 2.33
CA GLU A 49 -5.11 11.78 1.21
C GLU A 49 -3.66 11.82 1.72
N THR A 50 -2.74 11.26 0.92
CA THR A 50 -1.29 11.33 1.15
C THR A 50 -0.64 11.85 -0.13
N ALA A 51 0.19 12.88 -0.05
CA ALA A 51 0.87 13.46 -1.21
C ALA A 51 2.35 13.71 -0.90
N LEU A 52 3.22 13.52 -1.88
CA LEU A 52 4.64 13.81 -1.78
C LEU A 52 4.95 15.20 -2.35
N ALA A 53 5.62 16.04 -1.58
CA ALA A 53 6.03 17.38 -1.97
C ALA A 53 7.06 17.36 -3.11
N GLY A 54 7.06 18.41 -3.94
CA GLY A 54 8.18 18.71 -4.85
C GLY A 54 8.07 18.12 -6.26
N HIS A 55 6.87 17.66 -6.66
CA HIS A 55 6.61 17.29 -8.06
C HIS A 55 6.02 18.48 -8.81
N ASP A 56 6.55 18.75 -10.01
CA ASP A 56 5.99 19.74 -10.90
C ASP A 56 4.69 19.24 -11.52
N ALA A 57 3.63 20.05 -11.43
CA ALA A 57 2.33 19.73 -11.99
C ALA A 57 2.33 19.56 -13.53
N SER A 58 3.41 19.97 -14.21
CA SER A 58 3.57 19.89 -15.66
C SER A 58 4.30 18.65 -16.16
N SER A 59 4.59 17.69 -15.29
CA SER A 59 5.32 16.48 -15.66
C SER A 59 4.37 15.32 -15.94
N ASP A 60 4.69 14.50 -16.95
CA ASP A 60 3.94 13.29 -17.34
C ASP A 60 3.46 12.54 -16.10
N CYS A 61 2.20 12.12 -16.12
CA CYS A 61 1.55 11.50 -14.98
C CYS A 61 0.63 10.39 -15.48
N VAL A 62 0.47 9.36 -14.65
CA VAL A 62 -0.52 8.30 -14.84
C VAL A 62 -1.30 8.11 -13.55
N VAL A 63 -2.52 7.61 -13.69
CA VAL A 63 -3.33 7.20 -12.55
C VAL A 63 -3.31 5.68 -12.42
N LEU A 64 -3.07 5.19 -11.21
CA LEU A 64 -3.31 3.80 -10.84
C LEU A 64 -4.57 3.74 -10.00
N VAL A 65 -5.53 2.94 -10.46
CA VAL A 65 -6.77 2.61 -9.77
C VAL A 65 -6.59 1.26 -9.10
N PHE A 66 -6.80 1.21 -7.80
CA PHE A 66 -6.85 -0.03 -7.04
C PHE A 66 -8.23 -0.19 -6.43
N THR A 67 -8.87 -1.32 -6.70
CA THR A 67 -10.15 -1.66 -6.05
C THR A 67 -9.97 -2.91 -5.22
N MET A 68 -10.63 -2.95 -4.07
CA MET A 68 -10.64 -4.12 -3.21
C MET A 68 -12.04 -4.34 -2.64
N GLN A 69 -12.51 -5.58 -2.70
CA GLN A 69 -13.72 -6.04 -2.04
C GLN A 69 -13.40 -7.21 -1.12
N VAL A 70 -13.48 -6.97 0.18
CA VAL A 70 -13.28 -8.01 1.20
C VAL A 70 -14.60 -8.76 1.42
N ARG A 71 -14.56 -10.10 1.40
CA ARG A 71 -15.73 -10.95 1.61
C ARG A 71 -15.99 -11.16 3.09
N GLY A 72 -17.22 -10.89 3.51
CA GLY A 72 -17.68 -11.14 4.89
C GLY A 72 -17.45 -9.95 5.81
N ARG A 73 -18.45 -9.62 6.63
CA ARG A 73 -18.45 -8.41 7.46
C ARG A 73 -17.32 -8.40 8.50
N GLU A 74 -17.11 -9.53 9.18
CA GLU A 74 -16.06 -9.66 10.21
C GLU A 74 -14.65 -9.59 9.61
N ALA A 75 -14.43 -10.21 8.45
CA ALA A 75 -13.18 -10.09 7.70
C ALA A 75 -12.99 -8.66 7.16
N GLY A 76 -14.05 -8.01 6.67
CA GLY A 76 -14.02 -6.61 6.26
C GLY A 76 -13.69 -5.66 7.41
N GLU A 77 -14.28 -5.87 8.60
CA GLU A 77 -13.97 -5.11 9.82
C GLU A 77 -12.54 -5.38 10.32
N THR A 78 -12.06 -6.62 10.20
CA THR A 78 -10.68 -7.02 10.59
C THR A 78 -9.64 -6.48 9.63
N VAL A 79 -9.83 -6.61 8.31
CA VAL A 79 -8.95 -6.03 7.29
C VAL A 79 -8.94 -4.51 7.42
N ARG A 80 -10.09 -3.90 7.71
CA ARG A 80 -10.18 -2.47 8.03
C ARG A 80 -9.40 -2.11 9.29
N GLY A 81 -9.45 -2.93 10.33
CA GLY A 81 -8.63 -2.73 11.53
C GLY A 81 -7.13 -2.89 11.27
N VAL A 82 -6.71 -3.95 10.58
CA VAL A 82 -5.29 -4.25 10.39
C VAL A 82 -4.62 -3.32 9.37
N LEU A 83 -5.29 -3.04 8.25
CA LEU A 83 -4.74 -2.14 7.21
C LEU A 83 -4.99 -0.66 7.53
N PHE A 84 -6.02 -0.33 8.31
CA PHE A 84 -6.55 1.05 8.40
C PHE A 84 -6.88 1.56 9.83
N ASP A 85 -6.55 0.85 10.91
CA ASP A 85 -6.47 1.45 12.25
C ASP A 85 -5.36 2.53 12.27
N PRO A 86 -5.41 3.58 13.11
CA PRO A 86 -4.39 4.63 13.10
C PRO A 86 -2.96 4.14 13.38
N LEU A 87 -2.80 2.92 13.91
CA LEU A 87 -1.53 2.21 13.99
C LEU A 87 -0.99 1.80 12.60
N ALA A 88 -1.86 1.42 11.67
CA ALA A 88 -1.51 1.12 10.29
C ALA A 88 -1.14 2.39 9.49
N ASN A 89 -1.51 3.59 9.95
CA ASN A 89 -0.97 4.85 9.40
C ASN A 89 0.56 4.92 9.45
N VAL A 90 1.21 4.16 10.34
CA VAL A 90 2.67 4.09 10.51
C VAL A 90 3.29 3.01 9.60
N ALA A 91 2.57 1.93 9.32
CA ALA A 91 3.08 0.82 8.50
C ALA A 91 3.09 1.16 7.00
N THR A 92 2.24 2.08 6.56
CA THR A 92 1.93 2.30 5.14
C THR A 92 2.47 3.62 4.57
N PRO A 93 3.76 3.98 4.71
CA PRO A 93 4.33 4.95 3.82
C PRO A 93 5.21 4.28 2.77
N PHE A 94 5.42 2.95 2.73
CA PHE A 94 6.38 2.34 1.79
C PHE A 94 6.15 2.78 0.34
N PHE A 95 4.88 2.96 -0.07
CA PHE A 95 4.53 3.51 -1.38
C PHE A 95 5.11 4.91 -1.62
N ALA A 96 5.19 5.75 -0.59
CA ALA A 96 5.74 7.10 -0.66
C ALA A 96 7.24 7.13 -0.97
N GLY A 97 7.94 6.02 -0.74
CA GLY A 97 9.35 5.87 -1.11
C GLY A 97 9.57 5.08 -2.41
N MET A 98 8.49 4.61 -3.04
CA MET A 98 8.57 4.01 -4.37
C MET A 98 8.91 5.09 -5.41
N PRO A 99 9.75 4.78 -6.42
CA PRO A 99 10.05 5.72 -7.50
C PRO A 99 8.78 6.24 -8.16
N GLY A 100 8.72 7.54 -8.42
CA GLY A 100 7.60 8.15 -9.15
C GLY A 100 6.31 8.37 -8.36
N PHE A 101 6.21 7.97 -7.09
CA PHE A 101 5.00 8.21 -6.29
C PHE A 101 4.74 9.71 -6.09
N ARG A 102 3.51 10.16 -6.38
CA ARG A 102 3.10 11.56 -6.21
C ARG A 102 1.99 11.72 -5.19
N ARG A 103 0.91 10.96 -5.33
CA ARG A 103 -0.31 11.11 -4.53
C ARG A 103 -1.04 9.79 -4.36
N LYS A 104 -1.78 9.66 -3.26
CA LYS A 104 -2.73 8.59 -2.98
C LYS A 104 -3.97 9.15 -2.31
N LEU A 105 -5.14 8.86 -2.87
CA LEU A 105 -6.43 9.01 -2.22
C LEU A 105 -6.90 7.65 -1.71
N TRP A 106 -7.47 7.67 -0.52
CA TRP A 106 -8.11 6.51 0.09
C TRP A 106 -9.61 6.76 0.17
N LEU A 107 -10.37 5.91 -0.48
CA LEU A 107 -11.82 6.01 -0.54
C LEU A 107 -12.47 4.73 0.00
N ALA A 108 -13.53 4.92 0.79
CA ALA A 108 -14.32 3.83 1.35
C ALA A 108 -15.68 3.80 0.67
N GLY A 109 -16.09 2.63 0.18
CA GLY A 109 -17.42 2.42 -0.38
C GLY A 109 -18.50 2.40 0.70
N GLU A 110 -19.76 2.37 0.26
CA GLU A 110 -20.90 2.30 1.18
C GLU A 110 -20.98 0.96 1.93
N ARG A 111 -20.55 -0.14 1.29
CA ARG A 111 -20.58 -1.45 1.93
C ARG A 111 -19.28 -1.71 2.70
N PRO A 112 -19.37 -2.32 3.90
CA PRO A 112 -18.18 -2.74 4.63
C PRO A 112 -17.30 -3.66 3.78
N GLY A 113 -16.02 -3.33 3.65
CA GLY A 113 -15.07 -4.11 2.86
C GLY A 113 -14.89 -3.63 1.42
N GLU A 114 -15.61 -2.58 0.98
CA GLU A 114 -15.38 -1.93 -0.31
C GLU A 114 -14.40 -0.78 -0.19
N PHE A 115 -13.34 -0.86 -0.99
CA PHE A 115 -12.29 0.15 -1.01
C PHE A 115 -11.93 0.49 -2.45
N LEU A 116 -11.68 1.77 -2.64
CA LEU A 116 -11.13 2.33 -3.86
C LEU A 116 -9.94 3.20 -3.46
N GLU A 117 -8.83 3.04 -4.13
CA GLU A 117 -7.66 3.87 -3.95
C GLU A 117 -7.20 4.39 -5.30
N LEU A 118 -6.96 5.68 -5.36
CA LEU A 118 -6.48 6.35 -6.56
C LEU A 118 -5.07 6.87 -6.30
N TYR A 119 -4.14 6.52 -7.17
CA TYR A 119 -2.74 6.90 -7.05
C TYR A 119 -2.30 7.70 -8.26
N GLU A 120 -1.39 8.63 -8.04
CA GLU A 120 -0.68 9.32 -9.12
C GLU A 120 0.78 8.93 -9.10
N TRP A 121 1.27 8.58 -10.28
CA TRP A 121 2.65 8.19 -10.52
C TRP A 121 3.25 9.01 -11.65
N ALA A 122 4.57 9.17 -11.61
CA ALA A 122 5.30 9.89 -12.63
C ALA A 122 5.36 9.15 -13.97
N SER A 123 5.15 7.83 -13.99
CA SER A 123 5.12 7.05 -15.21
C SER A 123 4.33 5.75 -15.03
N ARG A 124 3.88 5.19 -16.15
CA ARG A 124 3.26 3.84 -16.20
C ARG A 124 4.18 2.77 -15.62
N ALA A 125 5.47 2.82 -15.94
CA ALA A 125 6.45 1.86 -15.44
C ALA A 125 6.60 1.91 -13.91
N ASP A 126 6.57 3.10 -13.31
CA ASP A 126 6.62 3.27 -11.85
C ASP A 126 5.35 2.70 -11.18
N ALA A 127 4.18 2.95 -11.78
CA ALA A 127 2.90 2.43 -11.30
C ALA A 127 2.86 0.89 -11.38
N GLU A 128 3.27 0.30 -12.49
CA GLU A 128 3.32 -1.16 -12.71
C GLU A 128 4.30 -1.82 -11.73
N ALA A 129 5.48 -1.23 -11.51
CA ALA A 129 6.42 -1.73 -10.51
C ALA A 129 5.85 -1.71 -9.08
N PHE A 130 4.97 -0.76 -8.77
CA PHE A 130 4.25 -0.76 -7.50
C PHE A 130 3.15 -1.83 -7.45
N VAL A 131 2.43 -2.06 -8.55
CA VAL A 131 1.45 -3.15 -8.67
C VAL A 131 2.12 -4.50 -8.35
N ASP A 132 3.27 -4.80 -8.97
CA ASP A 132 4.01 -6.05 -8.72
C ASP A 132 4.34 -6.28 -7.23
N VAL A 133 4.72 -5.19 -6.54
CA VAL A 133 5.03 -5.22 -5.11
C VAL A 133 3.77 -5.43 -4.29
N LEU A 134 2.69 -4.71 -4.62
CA LEU A 134 1.45 -4.77 -3.87
C LEU A 134 0.73 -6.11 -4.06
N GLU A 135 0.70 -6.66 -5.28
CA GLU A 135 0.22 -8.01 -5.56
C GLU A 135 0.99 -9.06 -4.74
N SER A 136 2.32 -8.93 -4.67
CA SER A 136 3.15 -9.82 -3.84
C SER A 136 2.81 -9.75 -2.34
N LEU A 137 2.35 -8.60 -1.85
CA LEU A 137 1.92 -8.39 -0.47
C LEU A 137 0.49 -8.88 -0.23
N LEU A 138 -0.37 -8.80 -1.24
CA LEU A 138 -1.77 -9.22 -1.17
C LEU A 138 -1.97 -10.71 -1.44
N ALA A 139 -1.05 -11.38 -2.16
CA ALA A 139 -1.13 -12.80 -2.48
C ALA A 139 -1.44 -13.73 -1.28
N PRO A 140 -0.90 -13.50 -0.06
CA PRO A 140 -1.27 -14.30 1.11
C PRO A 140 -2.73 -14.12 1.56
N PHE A 141 -3.41 -13.06 1.14
CA PHE A 141 -4.77 -12.67 1.51
C PHE A 141 -5.79 -12.85 0.37
N ASP A 142 -5.40 -13.46 -0.75
CA ASP A 142 -6.24 -13.60 -1.95
C ASP A 142 -7.56 -14.36 -1.66
N PHE A 143 -7.57 -15.21 -0.63
CA PHE A 143 -8.79 -15.90 -0.16
C PHE A 143 -9.82 -14.96 0.48
N ALA A 144 -9.42 -13.77 0.93
CA ALA A 144 -10.25 -12.87 1.74
C ALA A 144 -11.13 -11.93 0.91
N GLY A 145 -10.97 -11.89 -0.41
CA GLY A 145 -11.66 -10.91 -1.23
C GLY A 145 -11.30 -10.96 -2.70
N SER A 146 -11.59 -9.88 -3.41
CA SER A 146 -11.05 -9.60 -4.74
C SER A 146 -10.30 -8.27 -4.71
N ALA A 147 -9.15 -8.23 -5.36
CA ALA A 147 -8.37 -7.03 -5.60
C ALA A 147 -8.17 -6.85 -7.11
N SER A 148 -8.23 -5.61 -7.62
CA SER A 148 -7.93 -5.30 -9.01
C SER A 148 -7.06 -4.06 -9.13
N PHE A 149 -6.23 -4.04 -10.15
CA PHE A 149 -5.35 -2.94 -10.49
C PHE A 149 -5.60 -2.51 -11.94
N GLU A 150 -5.68 -1.21 -12.18
CA GLU A 150 -5.80 -0.64 -13.51
C GLU A 150 -4.92 0.60 -13.60
N VAL A 151 -3.96 0.60 -14.53
CA VAL A 151 -3.11 1.77 -14.80
C VAL A 151 -3.62 2.46 -16.07
N VAL A 152 -3.99 3.73 -15.93
CA VAL A 152 -4.64 4.53 -16.97
C VAL A 152 -3.82 5.79 -17.24
N ASP A 153 -3.76 6.20 -18.50
CA ASP A 153 -2.90 7.31 -18.97
C ASP A 153 -3.55 8.69 -18.76
N ASP A 154 -4.32 8.82 -17.67
CA ASP A 154 -4.87 10.10 -17.22
C ASP A 154 -3.78 10.87 -16.46
N ASP A 155 -3.62 12.15 -16.78
CA ASP A 155 -2.54 13.00 -16.27
C ASP A 155 -2.75 13.48 -14.82
N SER A 156 -3.91 13.16 -14.24
CA SER A 156 -4.25 13.45 -12.86
C SER A 156 -5.49 12.65 -12.45
N VAL A 157 -5.69 12.52 -11.14
CA VAL A 157 -6.94 12.00 -10.56
C VAL A 157 -8.13 12.83 -11.00
N ASP A 158 -7.97 14.15 -11.16
CA ASP A 158 -9.06 15.00 -11.63
C ASP A 158 -9.43 14.68 -13.09
N ALA A 159 -8.43 14.54 -13.98
CA ALA A 159 -8.66 14.09 -15.36
C ALA A 159 -9.27 12.68 -15.43
N TYR A 160 -8.84 11.77 -14.57
CA TYR A 160 -9.43 10.42 -14.47
C TYR A 160 -10.93 10.47 -14.15
N VAL A 161 -11.32 11.34 -13.21
CA VAL A 161 -12.70 11.53 -12.77
C VAL A 161 -13.52 12.15 -13.89
N ASP A 162 -13.02 13.23 -14.49
CA ASP A 162 -13.67 13.92 -15.62
C ASP A 162 -13.90 12.98 -16.81
N ALA A 163 -12.90 12.16 -17.17
CA ALA A 163 -12.96 11.25 -18.31
C ALA A 163 -13.97 10.12 -18.17
N ARG A 164 -14.29 9.70 -16.93
CA ARG A 164 -15.19 8.56 -16.65
C ARG A 164 -16.59 8.99 -16.23
N ALA A 165 -16.91 10.28 -16.35
CA ALA A 165 -18.19 10.86 -15.90
C ALA A 165 -18.52 10.49 -14.45
N VAL A 166 -17.47 10.39 -13.65
CA VAL A 166 -17.58 10.20 -12.21
C VAL A 166 -17.65 11.61 -11.62
N GLU A 167 -18.57 11.87 -10.69
CA GLU A 167 -18.73 13.23 -10.15
C GLU A 167 -18.20 13.31 -8.72
N TRP A 168 -17.41 14.36 -8.46
CA TRP A 168 -17.15 14.81 -7.10
C TRP A 168 -18.41 15.48 -6.55
N ARG A 169 -18.99 14.92 -5.49
CA ARG A 169 -19.95 15.64 -4.66
C ARG A 169 -19.27 16.16 -3.41
N ASP A 170 -19.27 17.47 -3.25
CA ASP A 170 -18.68 18.15 -2.11
C ASP A 170 -19.24 17.65 -0.77
N ALA A 171 -18.35 17.50 0.21
CA ALA A 171 -18.67 17.11 1.59
C ALA A 171 -19.71 18.03 2.29
N ALA A 172 -20.02 19.21 1.73
CA ALA A 172 -20.95 20.17 2.30
C ALA A 172 -22.38 19.63 2.45
N ASP A 173 -22.81 18.73 1.55
CA ASP A 173 -24.17 18.18 1.55
C ASP A 173 -24.38 17.04 2.57
N ARG A 174 -23.32 16.48 3.16
CA ARG A 174 -23.39 15.37 4.14
C ARG A 174 -22.90 15.74 5.53
N ARG A 175 -22.95 17.01 5.96
CA ARG A 175 -22.57 17.41 7.35
C ARG A 175 -23.46 16.74 8.41
N ARG A 176 -23.13 15.50 8.80
CA ARG A 176 -23.42 14.90 10.11
C ARG A 176 -22.61 13.61 10.32
N SER A 177 -21.74 13.66 11.34
CA SER A 177 -20.90 12.58 11.93
C SER A 177 -19.71 12.14 11.05
N HIS A 178 -18.47 11.96 11.51
CA HIS A 178 -17.93 11.47 12.77
C HIS A 178 -16.52 12.07 13.00
N ARG A 179 -16.14 12.42 14.23
CA ARG A 179 -14.83 13.02 14.59
C ARG A 179 -14.08 12.08 15.54
N PRO A 180 -12.81 11.72 15.27
CA PRO A 180 -11.87 11.36 16.33
C PRO A 180 -10.75 12.41 16.48
N SER A 181 -10.33 12.60 17.73
CA SER A 181 -9.45 13.66 18.22
C SER A 181 -7.95 13.39 18.02
N SER A 182 -7.25 14.39 17.51
CA SER A 182 -5.84 14.37 17.13
C SER A 182 -4.90 14.84 18.25
N ARG A 183 -4.50 13.98 19.20
CA ARG A 183 -3.38 14.32 20.13
C ARG A 183 -2.42 13.17 20.52
N LEU A 184 -2.58 11.94 20.01
CA LEU A 184 -1.73 10.81 20.44
C LEU A 184 -0.77 10.24 19.36
N LEU A 185 -0.72 10.82 18.16
CA LEU A 185 -0.02 10.24 17.00
C LEU A 185 1.51 10.40 16.98
N ALA A 186 2.12 11.07 17.96
CA ALA A 186 3.55 11.42 17.89
C ALA A 186 4.51 10.40 18.52
N LEU A 187 4.05 9.40 19.27
CA LEU A 187 4.94 8.58 20.12
C LEU A 187 5.00 7.08 19.81
N VAL A 188 4.15 6.55 18.91
CA VAL A 188 4.07 5.10 18.63
C VAL A 188 4.79 4.71 17.32
N GLY A 189 5.14 5.68 16.48
CA GLY A 189 5.72 5.46 15.15
C GLY A 189 7.09 4.75 15.12
N THR A 190 7.88 4.92 16.18
CA THR A 190 9.28 4.47 16.20
C THR A 190 9.44 2.97 16.44
N ALA A 191 8.48 2.32 17.12
CA ALA A 191 8.60 0.90 17.47
C ALA A 191 8.26 -0.04 16.29
N ALA A 192 7.30 0.32 15.45
CA ALA A 192 6.89 -0.51 14.30
C ALA A 192 7.92 -0.49 13.15
N LEU A 193 8.60 0.65 12.94
CA LEU A 193 9.70 0.76 11.98
C LEU A 193 10.90 -0.13 12.36
N VAL A 194 11.22 -0.20 13.66
CA VAL A 194 12.27 -1.09 14.18
C VAL A 194 11.90 -2.56 14.00
N ALA A 195 10.62 -2.93 14.19
CA ALA A 195 10.15 -4.30 13.98
C ALA A 195 10.21 -4.71 12.50
N ALA A 196 9.82 -3.83 11.57
CA ALA A 196 9.89 -4.11 10.13
C ALA A 196 11.35 -4.26 9.64
N VAL A 197 12.25 -3.41 10.13
CA VAL A 197 13.70 -3.52 9.83
C VAL A 197 14.31 -4.79 10.45
N ALA A 198 13.92 -5.14 11.68
CA ALA A 198 14.39 -6.36 12.35
C ALA A 198 13.89 -7.64 11.66
N LEU A 199 12.63 -7.67 11.21
CA LEU A 199 12.08 -8.81 10.46
C LEU A 199 12.72 -8.95 9.07
N GLY A 200 12.97 -7.83 8.38
CA GLY A 200 13.69 -7.83 7.10
C GLY A 200 15.14 -8.33 7.22
N LEU A 201 15.86 -7.89 8.27
CA LEU A 201 17.23 -8.36 8.56
C LEU A 201 17.25 -9.83 9.00
N GLY A 202 16.29 -10.26 9.83
CA GLY A 202 16.18 -11.65 10.28
C GLY A 202 15.93 -12.63 9.12
N TYR A 203 15.11 -12.23 8.14
CA TYR A 203 14.83 -13.02 6.94
C TYR A 203 16.07 -13.16 6.02
N LEU A 204 16.86 -12.10 5.88
CA LEU A 204 18.11 -12.12 5.09
C LEU A 204 19.19 -13.02 5.72
N VAL A 205 19.31 -13.01 7.04
CA VAL A 205 20.27 -13.85 7.79
C VAL A 205 19.85 -15.33 7.79
N GLY A 206 18.55 -15.62 7.84
CA GLY A 206 18.03 -17.00 7.80
C GLY A 206 18.34 -17.73 6.48
N LYS A 207 18.41 -17.01 5.37
CA LYS A 207 18.67 -17.59 4.04
C LYS A 207 20.14 -17.94 3.78
N GLN A 208 21.08 -17.36 4.54
CA GLN A 208 22.51 -17.71 4.45
C GLN A 208 22.87 -19.02 5.17
N ARG A 209 21.92 -19.62 5.90
CA ARG A 209 22.15 -20.82 6.73
C ARG A 209 21.65 -22.14 6.13
N SER A 210 21.17 -22.17 4.89
CA SER A 210 20.92 -23.44 4.20
C SER A 210 22.22 -23.95 3.57
N PRO A 211 22.84 -25.04 4.07
CA PRO A 211 23.99 -25.65 3.43
C PRO A 211 23.49 -26.52 2.27
N ASP A 212 24.00 -26.27 1.07
CA ASP A 212 23.89 -27.17 -0.06
C ASP A 212 24.66 -28.47 0.24
N GLY A 213 24.10 -29.58 -0.21
CA GLY A 213 24.49 -30.93 0.19
C GLY A 213 25.88 -31.40 -0.26
N SER A 214 26.35 -32.46 0.39
CA SER A 214 27.44 -33.31 -0.11
C SER A 214 27.19 -34.74 0.36
N THR A 215 26.69 -35.60 -0.54
CA THR A 215 26.90 -37.05 -0.50
C THR A 215 27.61 -37.42 -1.80
N PRO A 216 28.70 -38.20 -1.72
CA PRO A 216 28.73 -39.56 -2.28
C PRO A 216 29.34 -40.56 -1.26
N ALA A 217 28.72 -41.70 -0.96
CA ALA A 217 28.77 -42.98 -1.67
C ALA A 217 30.14 -43.70 -1.63
N GLY A 218 30.18 -44.87 -0.98
CA GLY A 218 31.02 -46.00 -1.42
C GLY A 218 32.05 -46.59 -0.43
N VAL A 219 31.66 -47.69 0.22
CA VAL A 219 32.40 -48.95 0.52
C VAL A 219 33.79 -48.89 1.16
N ASP A 220 33.95 -49.49 2.34
CA ASP A 220 34.91 -50.59 2.54
C ASP A 220 34.46 -51.54 3.66
N VAL A 221 34.55 -52.83 3.34
CA VAL A 221 34.36 -53.98 4.22
C VAL A 221 35.72 -54.30 4.83
N GLU A 222 35.83 -54.45 6.14
CA GLU A 222 36.88 -55.29 6.73
C GLU A 222 36.32 -56.08 7.92
N LEU A 223 36.68 -57.37 7.89
CA LEU A 223 36.32 -58.47 8.78
C LEU A 223 37.26 -58.51 10.00
N ASP A 224 36.87 -59.35 10.99
CA ASP A 224 37.65 -59.88 12.12
C ASP A 224 37.97 -58.91 13.28
N ASP A 225 38.00 -59.34 14.55
CA ASP A 225 37.68 -60.63 15.18
C ASP A 225 37.39 -60.38 16.68
N THR A 226 36.90 -61.43 17.34
CA THR A 226 36.83 -61.69 18.80
C THR A 226 37.65 -60.84 19.77
#